data_AF-X5X4Z7-F1
#
_entry.id   AF-X5X4Z7-F1
#
_cell.length_a   1.000
_cell.length_b   1.000
_cell.length_c   1.000
_cell.angle_alpha   90.00
_cell.angle_beta   90.00
_cell.angle_gamma   90.00
#
_symmetry.space_group_name_H-M   'P 1'
#
loop_
_entity.id
_entity.type
_entity.pdbx_description
1 polymer ?
#
loop_
_entity_poly.entity_id
_entity_poly.type
_entity_poly.pdbx_seq_one_letter_code
_entity_poly.pdbx_strand_id
1 'polypeptide(L)' 'MTGADHELIRLLVQAEGARSRLDALLSQREAAQEGRGLSPKPSEIDRAREMAETAERLLNAHARTARTA' A
#
# COMPACT_ATOMS: atom_id res chain seq x y z
N MET A 1 1.11 -19.27 17.32
CA MET A 1 0.85 -17.99 16.63
C MET A 1 -0.05 -17.17 17.54
N THR A 2 0.44 -16.05 18.03
CA THR A 2 -0.24 -15.18 19.00
C THR A 2 -1.21 -14.22 18.29
N GLY A 3 -2.07 -13.53 19.06
CA GLY A 3 -2.91 -12.47 18.50
C GLY A 3 -2.12 -11.33 17.85
N ALA A 4 -0.92 -11.05 18.35
CA ALA A 4 -0.01 -10.04 17.78
C ALA A 4 0.57 -10.48 16.42
N ASP A 5 0.82 -11.78 16.24
CA ASP A 5 1.28 -12.35 14.97
C ASP A 5 0.19 -12.26 13.91
N HIS A 6 -1.06 -12.56 14.27
CA HIS A 6 -2.20 -12.43 13.35
C HIS A 6 -2.41 -10.99 12.89
N GLU A 7 -2.26 -10.02 13.80
CA GLU A 7 -2.40 -8.61 13.45
C GLU A 7 -1.28 -8.13 12.53
N LEU A 8 -0.03 -8.52 12.82
CA LEU A 8 1.10 -8.22 11.94
C LEU A 8 0.90 -8.79 10.53
N ILE A 9 0.46 -10.05 10.42
CA ILE A 9 0.18 -10.69 9.12
C ILE A 9 -0.90 -9.93 8.36
N ARG A 10 -1.99 -9.51 9.04
CA ARG A 10 -3.04 -8.70 8.40
C ARG A 10 -2.52 -7.36 7.88
N LEU A 11 -1.72 -6.66 8.68
CA LEU A 11 -1.12 -5.37 8.27
C LEU A 11 -0.15 -5.54 7.10
N LEU A 12 0.62 -6.63 7.07
CA LEU A 12 1.54 -6.94 5.97
C LEU A 12 0.77 -7.15 4.66
N VAL A 13 -0.27 -7.98 4.68
CA VAL A 13 -1.14 -8.23 3.52
C VAL A 13 -1.80 -6.94 3.04
N GLN A 14 -2.26 -6.08 3.95
CA GLN A 14 -2.85 -4.78 3.59
C GLN A 14 -1.82 -3.85 2.94
N ALA A 15 -0.61 -3.77 3.49
CA ALA A 15 0.45 -2.93 2.93
C ALA A 15 0.90 -3.42 1.55
N GLU A 16 1.04 -4.72 1.37
CA GLU A 16 1.38 -5.33 0.08
C GLU A 16 0.28 -5.04 -0.95
N GLY A 17 -0.99 -5.29 -0.61
CA GLY A 17 -2.12 -4.99 -1.49
C GLY A 17 -2.23 -3.51 -1.88
N ALA A 18 -1.97 -2.60 -0.92
CA ALA A 18 -1.96 -1.16 -1.19
C ALA A 18 -0.82 -0.75 -2.12
N ARG A 19 0.39 -1.31 -1.92
CA ARG A 19 1.55 -1.08 -2.78
C ARG A 19 1.32 -1.61 -4.20
N SER A 20 0.89 -2.86 -4.35
CA SER A 20 0.59 -3.44 -5.66
C SER A 20 -0.46 -2.63 -6.42
N ARG A 21 -1.47 -2.09 -5.73
CA ARG A 21 -2.47 -1.20 -6.33
C ARG A 21 -1.86 0.11 -6.82
N LEU A 22 -1.00 0.73 -6.02
CA LEU A 22 -0.31 1.97 -6.41
C LEU A 22 0.58 1.72 -7.63
N ASP A 23 1.38 0.66 -7.62
CA ASP A 23 2.27 0.30 -8.73
C ASP A 23 1.49 0.05 -10.02
N ALA A 24 0.35 -0.66 -9.93
CA ALA A 24 -0.51 -0.89 -11.08
C ALA A 24 -1.07 0.41 -11.68
N LEU A 25 -1.45 1.39 -10.84
CA LEU A 25 -1.94 2.68 -11.31
C LEU A 25 -0.82 3.53 -11.92
N LEU A 26 0.39 3.48 -11.35
CA LEU A 26 1.55 4.17 -11.91
C LEU A 26 1.93 3.59 -13.28
N SER A 27 1.96 2.26 -13.40
CA SER A 27 2.22 1.58 -14.67
C SER A 27 1.15 1.89 -15.73
N GLN A 28 -0.13 1.95 -15.34
CA GLN A 28 -1.21 2.38 -16.26
C GLN A 28 -1.04 3.84 -16.72
N ARG A 29 -0.62 4.73 -15.81
CA ARG A 29 -0.33 6.12 -16.16
C ARG A 29 0.83 6.24 -17.15
N GLU A 30 1.91 5.48 -16.93
CA GLU A 30 3.06 5.41 -17.85
C GLU A 30 2.63 4.91 -19.23
N ALA A 31 1.88 3.80 -19.28
CA ALA A 31 1.34 3.28 -20.53
C ALA A 31 0.49 4.32 -21.26
N ALA A 32 -0.38 5.04 -20.55
CA ALA A 32 -1.20 6.08 -21.14
C ALA A 32 -0.38 7.26 -21.68
N GLN A 33 0.75 7.61 -21.05
CA GLN A 33 1.69 8.61 -21.54
C GLN A 33 2.39 8.17 -22.83
N GLU A 34 2.60 6.86 -23.01
CA GLU A 34 3.08 6.26 -24.26
C GLU A 34 1.97 6.08 -25.32
N GLY A 35 0.76 6.60 -25.08
CA GLY A 35 -0.39 6.45 -25.96
C GLY A 35 -1.06 5.08 -25.90
N ARG A 36 -0.79 4.28 -24.86
CA ARG A 36 -1.34 2.93 -24.65
C ARG A 36 -2.33 2.92 -23.49
N GLY A 37 -3.60 2.71 -23.78
CA GLY A 37 -4.64 2.54 -22.76
C GLY A 37 -5.13 3.85 -22.15
N LEU A 38 -5.89 3.74 -21.05
CA LEU A 38 -6.51 4.88 -20.37
C LEU A 38 -5.67 5.32 -19.18
N SER A 39 -5.47 6.64 -19.05
CA SER A 39 -4.80 7.21 -17.89
C SER A 39 -5.73 7.17 -16.67
N PRO A 40 -5.29 6.63 -15.53
CA PRO A 40 -6.04 6.71 -14.28
C PRO A 40 -6.14 8.17 -13.82
N LYS A 41 -7.21 8.50 -13.08
CA LYS A 41 -7.40 9.85 -12.55
C LYS A 41 -6.33 10.15 -11.50
N PRO A 42 -5.82 11.39 -11.41
CA PRO A 42 -4.87 11.77 -10.35
C PRO A 42 -5.37 11.41 -8.94
N SER A 43 -6.66 11.63 -8.66
CA SER A 43 -7.28 11.30 -7.37
C SER A 43 -7.25 9.80 -7.03
N GLU A 44 -7.21 8.91 -8.03
CA GLU A 44 -7.11 7.46 -7.81
C GLU A 44 -5.69 7.07 -7.37
N ILE A 45 -4.68 7.71 -7.97
CA ILE A 45 -3.27 7.56 -7.59
C ILE A 45 -3.04 8.13 -6.19
N ASP A 46 -3.57 9.33 -5.92
CA ASP A 46 -3.43 9.98 -4.61
C ASP A 46 -4.04 9.12 -3.50
N ARG A 47 -5.23 8.57 -3.73
CA ARG A 47 -5.88 7.66 -2.79
C ARG A 47 -5.07 6.37 -2.58
N ALA A 48 -4.54 5.77 -3.65
CA ALA A 48 -3.72 4.56 -3.53
C ALA A 48 -2.41 4.83 -2.77
N ARG A 49 -1.81 6.00 -2.99
CA ARG A 49 -0.62 6.48 -2.25
C ARG A 49 -0.93 6.66 -0.77
N GLU A 50 -2.02 7.33 -0.43
CA GLU A 50 -2.45 7.53 0.96
C GLU A 50 -2.70 6.18 1.67
N MET A 51 -3.32 5.22 0.99
CA MET A 51 -3.52 3.87 1.52
C MET A 51 -2.19 3.14 1.77
N ALA A 52 -1.24 3.21 0.84
CA ALA A 52 0.07 2.57 0.98
C ALA A 52 0.88 3.20 2.14
N GLU A 53 0.90 4.53 2.23
CA GLU A 53 1.56 5.25 3.32
C GLU A 53 0.93 4.93 4.67
N THR A 54 -0.40 4.87 4.75
CA THR A 54 -1.11 4.55 6.00
C THR A 54 -0.77 3.13 6.45
N ALA A 55 -0.82 2.16 5.54
CA ALA A 55 -0.49 0.77 5.85
C ALA A 55 0.96 0.63 6.33
N GLU A 56 1.90 1.35 5.70
CA GLU A 56 3.30 1.37 6.13
C GLU A 56 3.50 2.04 7.50
N ARG A 57 2.78 3.13 7.79
CA ARG A 57 2.82 3.77 9.12
C ARG A 57 2.30 2.81 10.21
N LEU A 58 1.25 2.05 9.93
CA LEU A 58 0.69 1.05 10.84
C LEU A 58 1.68 -0.10 11.09
N LEU A 59 2.31 -0.63 10.04
CA LEU A 59 3.36 -1.64 10.18
C LEU A 59 4.53 -1.15 11.05
N ASN A 60 5.01 0.06 10.78
CA ASN A 60 6.09 0.66 11.54
C ASN A 60 5.70 0.89 13.01
N ALA A 61 4.44 1.28 13.28
CA ALA A 61 3.93 1.41 14.64
C ALA A 61 3.90 0.06 15.36
N HIS A 62 3.38 -0.99 14.72
CA HIS A 62 3.33 -2.34 15.29
C HIS A 62 4.73 -2.91 15.57
N ALA A 63 5.68 -2.70 14.66
CA ALA A 63 7.07 -3.12 14.84
C ALA A 63 7.76 -2.41 16.03
N ARG A 64 7.45 -1.13 16.27
CA ARG A 64 7.94 -0.42 17.46
C ARG A 64 7.33 -0.98 18.74
N THR A 65 6.02 -1.20 18.76
CA THR A 65 5.33 -1.79 19.92
C THR A 65 5.88 -3.17 20.28
N ALA A 66 6.12 -4.02 19.29
CA ALA A 66 6.71 -5.35 19.48
C ALA A 66 8.17 -5.32 19.96
N ARG A 67 8.90 -4.22 19.75
CA ARG A 67 10.28 -4.03 20.25
C ARG A 67 10.32 -3.50 21.67
N THR A 68 9.29 -2.78 22.10
CA THR A 68 9.19 -2.18 23.45
C THR A 68 8.42 -3.04 24.46
N ALA A 69 7.76 -4.12 24.01
CA ALA A 69 7.03 -5.08 24.83
C ALA A 69 7.92 -6.27 25.20
#